data_AF-A0A1Y3Q5Q8-F1
#
_entry.id   AF-A0A1Y3Q5Q8-F1
#
_cell.length_a   1.000
_cell.length_b   1.000
_cell.length_c   1.000
_cell.angle_alpha   90.00
_cell.angle_beta   90.00
_cell.angle_gamma   90.00
#
_symmetry.space_group_name_H-M   'P 1'
#
loop_
_entity.id
_entity.type
_entity.pdbx_description
1 polymer ?
#
loop_
_entity_poly.entity_id
_entity_poly.type
_entity_poly.pdbx_seq_one_letter_code
_entity_poly.pdbx_strand_id
1 'polypeptide(L)'
;MLMPRGRDVYPAVAQALGAKLKKPVIGPPVLVGGADVVYECAGSDKALSDALRFAAPGGQVVLLGLAAIPRGIDWTFVWLKELQIQGVFAAGSVQTESGPVSAVRRAIELFAQGAVDLSPLITHRFAFRDYRRALETVAAKRTSGCLKAVFVAPRHEAALEAGNAARVQAAGTGGRAAASDVGALGGASEQAS
;
A
#
# COMPACT_ATOMS: atom_id res chain seq x y z
N MET A 1 -6.98 -2.88 -8.59
CA MET A 1 -6.73 -4.26 -8.11
C MET A 1 -5.60 -4.24 -7.09
N LEU A 2 -5.84 -4.71 -5.87
CA LEU A 2 -4.79 -4.84 -4.85
C LEU A 2 -4.12 -6.21 -5.01
N MET A 3 -2.79 -6.25 -5.10
CA MET A 3 -2.07 -7.50 -5.30
C MET A 3 -1.67 -8.16 -3.97
N PRO A 4 -1.81 -9.51 -3.86
CA PRO A 4 -1.38 -10.22 -2.67
C PRO A 4 0.14 -10.11 -2.48
N ARG A 5 0.58 -10.03 -1.22
CA ARG A 5 2.00 -9.97 -0.87
C ARG A 5 2.73 -11.26 -1.23
N GLY A 6 3.98 -11.14 -1.67
CA GLY A 6 4.90 -12.27 -1.83
C GLY A 6 4.71 -13.12 -3.10
N ARG A 7 3.76 -12.78 -3.97
CA ARG A 7 3.61 -13.41 -5.29
C ARG A 7 4.35 -12.59 -6.36
N ASP A 8 4.79 -13.25 -7.43
CA ASP A 8 5.20 -12.56 -8.65
C ASP A 8 4.04 -11.69 -9.17
N VAL A 9 4.27 -10.39 -9.22
CA VAL A 9 3.27 -9.38 -9.59
C VAL A 9 3.16 -9.23 -11.12
N TYR A 10 4.14 -9.69 -11.90
CA TYR A 10 4.19 -9.46 -13.34
C TYR A 10 2.97 -9.99 -14.09
N PRO A 11 2.50 -11.23 -13.88
CA PRO A 11 1.31 -11.74 -14.58
C PRO A 11 0.04 -10.95 -14.23
N ALA A 12 -0.10 -10.58 -12.95
CA ALA A 12 -1.25 -9.82 -12.47
C ALA A 12 -1.27 -8.40 -13.02
N VAL A 13 -0.11 -7.74 -13.12
CA VAL A 13 0.01 -6.40 -13.72
C VAL A 13 -0.28 -6.49 -15.22
N ALA A 14 0.29 -7.49 -15.91
CA ALA A 14 0.05 -7.69 -17.33
C ALA A 14 -1.44 -7.88 -17.64
N GLN A 15 -2.12 -8.74 -16.86
CA GLN A 15 -3.57 -8.95 -17.00
C GLN A 15 -4.36 -7.67 -16.76
N ALA A 16 -4.07 -6.94 -15.68
CA ALA A 16 -4.80 -5.72 -15.32
C ALA A 16 -4.65 -4.60 -16.37
N LEU A 17 -3.51 -4.56 -17.06
CA LEU A 17 -3.20 -3.54 -18.08
C LEU A 17 -3.52 -4.02 -19.51
N GLY A 18 -4.02 -5.24 -19.70
CA GLY A 18 -4.15 -5.84 -21.04
C GLY A 18 -2.82 -5.97 -21.78
N ALA A 19 -1.69 -5.98 -21.05
CA ALA A 19 -0.35 -6.04 -21.59
C ALA A 19 0.10 -7.49 -21.78
N LYS A 20 1.08 -7.70 -22.66
CA LYS A 20 1.67 -9.03 -22.90
C LYS A 20 2.95 -9.17 -22.08
N LEU A 21 2.98 -10.16 -21.19
CA LEU A 21 4.20 -10.54 -20.49
C LEU A 21 5.15 -11.27 -21.44
N LYS A 22 6.39 -10.80 -21.53
CA LYS A 22 7.46 -11.38 -22.35
C LYS A 22 8.69 -11.66 -21.50
N LYS A 23 9.37 -12.77 -21.81
CA LYS A 23 10.65 -13.12 -21.20
C LYS A 23 11.78 -12.74 -22.17
N PRO A 24 12.61 -11.74 -21.87
CA PRO A 24 13.75 -11.41 -22.71
C PRO A 24 14.84 -12.48 -22.60
N VAL A 25 15.79 -12.47 -23.54
CA VAL A 25 16.97 -13.36 -23.50
C VAL A 25 17.82 -13.10 -22.26
N ILE A 26 17.92 -11.83 -21.85
CA ILE A 26 18.68 -11.40 -20.68
C ILE A 26 17.75 -10.64 -19.73
N GLY A 27 17.79 -11.02 -18.44
CA GLY A 27 17.14 -10.29 -17.37
C GLY A 27 15.71 -10.72 -17.04
N PRO A 28 15.03 -9.97 -16.15
CA PRO A 28 13.66 -10.25 -15.70
C PRO A 28 12.63 -10.09 -16.83
N PRO A 29 11.41 -10.65 -16.66
CA PRO A 29 10.31 -10.41 -17.59
C PRO A 29 10.04 -8.92 -17.84
N VAL A 30 9.40 -8.63 -18.98
CA VAL A 30 9.01 -7.28 -19.39
C VAL A 30 7.58 -7.27 -19.92
N LEU A 31 6.87 -6.15 -19.76
CA LEU A 31 5.57 -5.95 -20.37
C LEU A 31 5.73 -5.29 -21.76
N VAL A 32 5.04 -5.84 -22.75
CA VAL A 32 4.76 -5.20 -24.04
C VAL A 32 3.36 -4.61 -23.97
N GLY A 33 3.26 -3.30 -24.21
CA GLY A 33 2.21 -2.46 -23.63
C GLY A 33 2.65 -1.96 -22.26
N GLY A 34 1.71 -1.67 -21.37
CA GLY A 34 2.01 -1.22 -20.02
C GLY A 34 1.08 -0.11 -19.56
N ALA A 35 1.45 0.56 -18.48
CA ALA A 35 0.72 1.72 -17.98
C ALA A 35 1.30 3.01 -18.61
N ASP A 36 0.41 3.93 -18.99
CA ASP A 36 0.81 5.25 -19.50
C ASP A 36 1.56 6.06 -18.43
N VAL A 37 1.18 5.86 -17.15
CA VAL A 37 1.85 6.47 -16.00
C VAL A 37 2.08 5.43 -14.91
N VAL A 38 3.30 5.36 -14.39
CA VAL A 38 3.68 4.52 -13.24
C VAL A 38 4.18 5.40 -12.10
N TYR A 39 3.55 5.31 -10.93
CA TYR A 39 4.02 5.95 -9.71
C TYR A 39 4.86 4.98 -8.88
N GLU A 40 6.15 5.24 -8.74
CA GLU A 40 7.05 4.48 -7.87
C GLU A 40 7.07 5.12 -6.48
N CYS A 41 6.53 4.41 -5.48
CA CYS A 41 6.32 4.93 -4.12
C CYS A 41 7.11 4.19 -3.04
N ALA A 42 7.79 3.09 -3.38
CA ALA A 42 8.52 2.26 -2.43
C ALA A 42 10.00 2.66 -2.28
N GLY A 43 10.60 3.25 -3.31
CA GLY A 43 11.99 3.75 -3.29
C GLY A 43 13.05 2.66 -3.28
N SER A 44 12.70 1.42 -3.64
CA SER A 44 13.65 0.29 -3.68
C SER A 44 14.14 0.00 -5.10
N ASP A 45 15.36 -0.54 -5.22
CA ASP A 45 15.96 -0.94 -6.51
C ASP A 45 15.01 -1.82 -7.35
N LYS A 46 14.36 -2.79 -6.71
CA LYS A 46 13.38 -3.66 -7.35
C LYS A 46 12.16 -2.88 -7.85
N ALA A 47 11.57 -2.03 -7.00
CA ALA A 47 10.36 -1.30 -7.37
C ALA A 47 10.62 -0.31 -8.52
N LEU A 48 11.78 0.35 -8.51
CA LEU A 48 12.21 1.20 -9.62
C LEU A 48 12.41 0.40 -10.91
N SER A 49 13.10 -0.74 -10.83
CA SER A 49 13.32 -1.64 -11.98
C SER A 49 12.00 -2.15 -12.57
N ASP A 50 11.05 -2.53 -11.71
CA ASP A 50 9.71 -2.94 -12.09
C ASP A 50 8.93 -1.77 -12.73
N ALA A 51 9.04 -0.55 -12.18
CA ALA A 51 8.36 0.62 -12.71
C ALA A 51 8.75 0.93 -14.16
N LEU A 52 10.05 0.89 -14.48
CA LEU A 52 10.55 1.04 -15.85
C LEU A 52 10.04 -0.06 -16.79
N ARG A 53 9.86 -1.29 -16.28
CA ARG A 53 9.36 -2.44 -17.07
C ARG A 53 7.86 -2.40 -17.28
N PHE A 54 7.11 -1.84 -16.33
CA PHE A 54 5.65 -1.73 -16.38
C PHE A 54 5.14 -0.54 -17.19
N ALA A 55 5.97 0.48 -17.40
CA ALA A 55 5.61 1.62 -18.25
C ALA A 55 5.41 1.20 -19.71
N ALA A 56 4.39 1.77 -20.35
CA ALA A 56 4.17 1.66 -21.79
C ALA A 56 5.23 2.47 -22.58
N PRO A 57 5.46 2.17 -23.88
CA PRO A 57 6.18 3.07 -24.78
C PRO A 57 5.59 4.49 -24.76
N GLY A 58 6.44 5.51 -24.65
CA GLY A 58 6.08 6.92 -24.49
C GLY A 58 5.54 7.28 -23.10
N GLY A 59 5.48 6.32 -22.17
CA GLY A 59 4.89 6.51 -20.85
C GLY A 59 5.77 7.30 -19.88
N GLN A 60 5.17 7.64 -18.74
CA GLN A 60 5.81 8.38 -17.67
C GLN A 60 6.04 7.52 -16.43
N VAL A 61 7.23 7.61 -15.83
CA VAL A 61 7.55 7.06 -14.52
C VAL A 61 7.76 8.22 -13.54
N VAL A 62 6.89 8.30 -12.53
CA VAL A 62 6.92 9.33 -11.49
C VAL A 62 7.55 8.75 -10.23
N LEU A 63 8.68 9.32 -9.81
CA LEU A 63 9.46 8.88 -8.65
C LEU A 63 9.03 9.67 -7.41
N LEU A 64 8.27 9.00 -6.54
CA LEU A 64 7.84 9.51 -5.22
C LEU A 64 8.63 8.84 -4.09
N GLY A 65 9.04 7.60 -4.29
CA GLY A 65 9.91 6.87 -3.38
C GLY A 65 11.30 7.49 -3.31
N LEU A 66 11.88 7.56 -2.11
CA LEU A 66 13.21 8.14 -1.88
C LEU A 66 14.33 7.15 -2.29
N ALA A 67 14.38 6.81 -3.57
CA ALA A 67 15.44 5.98 -4.17
C ALA A 67 16.72 6.81 -4.38
N ALA A 68 17.45 7.11 -3.31
CA ALA A 68 18.57 8.05 -3.33
C ALA A 68 19.71 7.65 -4.29
N ILE A 69 20.12 6.38 -4.28
CA ILE A 69 21.20 5.85 -5.14
C ILE A 69 20.77 4.46 -5.61
N PRO A 70 20.03 4.37 -6.73
CA PRO A 70 19.54 3.09 -7.17
C PRO A 70 20.67 2.24 -7.76
N ARG A 71 20.70 0.94 -7.44
CA ARG A 71 21.76 0.01 -7.85
C ARG A 71 21.23 -1.06 -8.79
N GLY A 72 22.01 -1.37 -9.82
CA GLY A 72 21.68 -2.45 -10.76
C GLY A 72 20.42 -2.17 -11.57
N ILE A 73 20.09 -0.90 -11.81
CA ILE A 73 18.96 -0.52 -12.66
C ILE A 73 19.35 -0.66 -14.13
N ASP A 74 18.53 -1.40 -14.84
CA ASP A 74 18.59 -1.51 -16.29
C ASP A 74 17.86 -0.32 -16.93
N TRP A 75 18.63 0.68 -17.29
CA TRP A 75 18.15 1.92 -17.91
C TRP A 75 17.71 1.74 -19.37
N THR A 76 17.88 0.55 -19.96
CA THR A 76 17.54 0.27 -21.37
C THR A 76 16.12 0.66 -21.71
N PHE A 77 15.17 0.44 -20.78
CA PHE A 77 13.78 0.79 -21.00
C PHE A 77 13.56 2.28 -21.20
N VAL A 78 14.40 3.15 -20.64
CA VAL A 78 14.23 4.60 -20.79
C VAL A 78 14.36 5.01 -22.25
N TRP A 79 15.42 4.61 -22.94
CA TRP A 79 15.58 4.96 -24.35
C TRP A 79 14.79 4.03 -25.27
N LEU A 80 14.64 2.74 -24.93
CA LEU A 80 13.90 1.79 -25.77
C LEU A 80 12.40 2.09 -25.81
N LYS A 81 11.84 2.59 -24.71
CA LYS A 81 10.42 2.95 -24.59
C LYS A 81 10.21 4.47 -24.59
N GLU A 82 11.24 5.26 -24.82
CA GLU A 82 11.16 6.74 -24.80
C GLU A 82 10.45 7.28 -23.54
N LEU A 83 10.82 6.73 -22.37
CA LEU A 83 10.14 7.05 -21.12
C LEU A 83 10.47 8.46 -20.63
N GLN A 84 9.45 9.12 -20.08
CA GLN A 84 9.63 10.32 -19.28
C GLN A 84 9.85 9.95 -17.82
N ILE A 85 10.89 10.48 -17.19
CA ILE A 85 11.13 10.28 -15.76
C ILE A 85 10.93 11.60 -15.02
N GLN A 86 10.01 11.61 -14.06
CA GLN A 86 9.71 12.79 -13.25
C GLN A 86 9.92 12.51 -11.77
N GLY A 87 10.84 13.24 -11.14
CA GLY A 87 10.98 13.25 -9.68
C GLY A 87 9.95 14.17 -9.02
N VAL A 88 9.41 13.76 -7.89
CA VAL A 88 8.52 14.59 -7.06
C VAL A 88 8.95 14.50 -5.61
N PHE A 89 9.30 15.64 -5.02
CA PHE A 89 9.60 15.75 -3.60
C PHE A 89 8.47 16.45 -2.87
N ALA A 90 7.91 15.79 -1.85
CA ALA A 90 6.77 16.23 -1.04
C ALA A 90 5.45 16.45 -1.82
N ALA A 91 5.38 17.42 -2.72
CA ALA A 91 4.23 17.69 -3.57
C ALA A 91 4.65 18.37 -4.87
N GLY A 92 4.16 17.84 -5.99
CA GLY A 92 4.37 18.44 -7.31
C GLY A 92 3.26 19.41 -7.71
N SER A 93 3.19 19.67 -9.00
CA SER A 93 2.11 20.42 -9.65
C SER A 93 1.20 19.45 -10.40
N VAL A 94 -0.10 19.75 -10.43
CA VAL A 94 -1.09 19.02 -11.23
C VAL A 94 -1.68 19.95 -12.26
N GLN A 95 -1.87 19.46 -13.48
CA GLN A 95 -2.53 20.22 -14.54
C GLN A 95 -4.03 20.24 -14.29
N THR A 96 -4.63 21.41 -14.46
CA THR A 96 -6.08 21.62 -14.43
C THR A 96 -6.50 22.39 -15.68
N GLU A 97 -7.80 22.53 -15.92
CA GLU A 97 -8.33 23.34 -17.02
C GLU A 97 -7.84 24.80 -16.96
N SER A 98 -7.63 25.33 -15.75
CA SER A 98 -7.09 26.67 -15.51
C SER A 98 -5.56 26.76 -15.50
N GLY A 99 -4.86 25.67 -15.85
CA GLY A 99 -3.40 25.57 -15.80
C GLY A 99 -2.87 24.82 -14.58
N PRO A 100 -1.55 24.82 -14.34
CA PRO A 100 -0.92 24.06 -13.27
C PRO A 100 -1.23 24.65 -11.90
N VAL A 101 -1.63 23.81 -10.95
CA VAL A 101 -1.82 24.18 -9.53
C VAL A 101 -1.00 23.25 -8.64
N SER A 102 -0.71 23.70 -7.41
CA SER A 102 -0.08 22.84 -6.40
C SER A 102 -0.92 21.59 -6.14
N ALA A 103 -0.29 20.42 -6.10
CA ALA A 103 -0.96 19.16 -5.75
C ALA A 103 -1.57 19.22 -4.33
N VAL A 104 -0.95 19.97 -3.40
CA VAL A 104 -1.50 20.17 -2.05
C VAL A 104 -2.83 20.92 -2.12
N ARG A 105 -2.88 22.00 -2.89
CA ARG A 105 -4.10 22.78 -3.09
C ARG A 105 -5.20 21.90 -3.68
N ARG A 106 -4.87 21.14 -4.74
CA ARG A 106 -5.83 20.23 -5.36
C ARG A 106 -6.35 19.16 -4.38
N ALA A 107 -5.47 18.61 -3.54
CA ALA A 107 -5.87 17.63 -2.53
C ALA A 107 -6.81 18.24 -1.48
N ILE A 108 -6.56 19.47 -1.04
CA ILE A 108 -7.46 20.20 -0.11
C ILE A 108 -8.83 20.43 -0.76
N GLU A 109 -8.88 20.84 -2.02
CA GLU A 109 -10.13 21.04 -2.76
C GLU A 109 -10.94 19.74 -2.87
N LEU A 110 -10.29 18.62 -3.24
CA LEU A 110 -10.94 17.31 -3.31
C LEU A 110 -11.49 16.86 -1.95
N PHE A 111 -10.74 17.12 -0.87
CA PHE A 111 -11.19 16.82 0.48
C PHE A 111 -12.38 17.70 0.90
N ALA A 112 -12.32 19.01 0.64
CA ALA A 112 -13.39 19.95 0.96
C ALA A 112 -14.69 19.65 0.20
N GLN A 113 -14.58 19.10 -1.01
CA GLN A 113 -15.72 18.67 -1.84
C GLN A 113 -16.30 17.31 -1.38
N GLY A 114 -15.69 16.64 -0.40
CA GLY A 114 -16.10 15.29 0.00
C GLY A 114 -15.82 14.22 -1.06
N ALA A 115 -14.99 14.52 -2.07
CA ALA A 115 -14.69 13.60 -3.16
C ALA A 115 -13.84 12.40 -2.70
N VAL A 116 -13.21 12.49 -1.52
CA VAL A 116 -12.37 11.44 -0.94
C VAL A 116 -12.55 11.38 0.58
N ASP A 117 -12.89 10.20 1.11
CA ASP A 117 -12.81 9.92 2.55
C ASP A 117 -11.43 9.34 2.89
N LEU A 118 -10.62 10.13 3.61
CA LEU A 118 -9.29 9.74 4.05
C LEU A 118 -9.27 9.14 5.46
N SER A 119 -10.42 9.10 6.15
CA SER A 119 -10.54 8.57 7.52
C SER A 119 -9.97 7.15 7.67
N PRO A 120 -10.18 6.22 6.71
CA PRO A 120 -9.63 4.87 6.80
C PRO A 120 -8.09 4.80 6.78
N LEU A 121 -7.39 5.84 6.31
CA LEU A 121 -5.94 5.84 6.33
C LEU A 121 -5.37 5.95 7.75
N ILE A 122 -6.12 6.57 8.67
CA ILE A 122 -5.73 6.73 10.08
C ILE A 122 -6.01 5.43 10.84
N THR A 123 -5.04 4.52 10.79
CA THR A 123 -5.12 3.21 11.46
C THR A 123 -4.90 3.29 12.97
N HIS A 124 -4.06 4.22 13.44
CA HIS A 124 -3.67 4.31 14.85
C HIS A 124 -3.81 5.74 15.37
N ARG A 125 -4.25 5.85 16.62
CA ARG A 125 -4.47 7.11 17.32
C ARG A 125 -3.86 6.97 18.72
N PHE A 126 -3.01 7.91 19.09
CA PHE A 126 -2.32 7.91 20.38
C PHE A 126 -2.57 9.23 21.09
N ALA A 127 -2.65 9.19 22.43
CA ALA A 127 -2.44 10.38 23.23
C ALA A 127 -0.97 10.80 23.12
N PHE A 128 -0.67 12.09 23.27
CA PHE A 128 0.72 12.57 23.13
C PHE A 128 1.66 11.94 24.17
N ARG A 129 1.15 11.67 25.38
CA ARG A 129 1.88 10.98 26.46
C ARG A 129 2.41 9.58 26.06
N ASP A 130 1.79 8.95 25.07
CA ASP A 130 2.16 7.62 24.57
C ASP A 130 3.17 7.67 23.40
N TYR A 131 3.92 8.76 23.22
CA TYR A 131 4.78 8.96 22.05
C TYR A 131 5.76 7.80 21.79
N ARG A 132 6.32 7.17 22.83
CA ARG A 132 7.24 6.03 22.67
C ARG A 132 6.54 4.87 21.96
N ARG A 133 5.38 4.46 22.47
CA ARG A 133 4.55 3.42 21.87
C ARG A 133 4.13 3.79 20.45
N ALA A 134 3.79 5.06 20.21
CA ALA A 134 3.42 5.53 18.86
C ALA A 134 4.58 5.36 17.87
N LEU A 135 5.80 5.76 18.25
CA LEU A 135 7.00 5.63 17.42
C LEU A 135 7.39 4.17 17.20
N GLU A 136 7.34 3.33 18.24
CA GLU A 136 7.56 1.88 18.14
C GLU A 136 6.57 1.23 17.16
N THR A 137 5.30 1.60 17.25
CA THR A 137 4.24 1.11 16.35
C THR A 137 4.52 1.48 14.89
N VAL A 138 4.96 2.73 14.65
CA VAL A 138 5.30 3.21 13.30
C VAL A 138 6.57 2.57 12.76
N ALA A 139 7.56 2.27 13.62
CA ALA A 139 8.76 1.57 13.23
C ALA A 139 8.48 0.09 12.88
N ALA A 140 7.57 -0.56 13.62
CA ALA A 140 7.22 -1.97 13.46
C ALA A 140 6.15 -2.23 12.36
N LYS A 141 6.21 -1.53 11.21
CA LYS A 141 5.14 -1.52 10.18
C LYS A 141 4.65 -2.91 9.75
N ARG A 142 5.55 -3.91 9.69
CA ARG A 142 5.22 -5.26 9.23
C ARG A 142 4.28 -5.99 10.19
N THR A 143 4.40 -5.75 11.50
CA THR A 143 3.66 -6.46 12.54
C THR A 143 2.54 -5.60 13.14
N SER A 144 2.68 -4.27 13.16
CA SER A 144 1.67 -3.37 13.73
C SER A 144 0.46 -3.12 12.83
N GLY A 145 0.58 -3.39 11.52
CA GLY A 145 -0.45 -3.00 10.55
C GLY A 145 -0.64 -1.48 10.44
N CYS A 146 0.29 -0.68 10.97
CA CYS A 146 0.19 0.77 10.96
C CYS A 146 0.40 1.33 9.55
N LEU A 147 -0.63 1.99 9.02
CA LEU A 147 -0.55 2.79 7.79
C LEU A 147 -0.24 4.25 8.12
N LYS A 148 -1.09 4.89 8.93
CA LYS A 148 -0.88 6.21 9.51
C LYS A 148 -1.20 6.17 11.00
N ALA A 149 -0.30 6.73 11.80
CA ALA A 149 -0.52 7.05 13.20
C ALA A 149 -0.67 8.57 13.36
N VAL A 150 -1.55 8.98 14.26
CA VAL A 150 -1.73 10.39 14.63
C VAL A 150 -1.71 10.54 16.15
N PHE A 151 -1.22 11.69 16.62
CA PHE A 151 -1.48 12.15 17.97
C PHE A 151 -2.81 12.89 18.01
N VAL A 152 -3.64 12.56 18.99
CA VAL A 152 -4.91 13.23 19.23
C VAL A 152 -4.65 14.40 20.16
N ALA A 153 -5.19 15.58 19.83
CA ALA A 153 -5.06 16.75 20.69
C ALA A 153 -5.74 16.50 22.05
N PRO A 154 -5.25 17.09 23.17
CA PRO A 154 -5.78 16.84 24.51
C PRO A 154 -7.30 16.97 24.63
N ARG A 155 -7.87 18.00 23.98
CA ARG A 155 -9.33 18.26 23.93
C ARG A 155 -10.16 17.15 23.26
N HIS A 156 -9.52 16.22 22.56
CA HIS A 156 -10.15 15.09 21.87
C HIS A 156 -9.72 13.73 22.46
N GLU A 157 -8.92 13.70 23.52
CA GLU A 157 -8.46 12.44 24.14
C GLU A 157 -9.60 11.67 24.82
N ALA A 158 -10.55 12.36 25.46
CA ALA A 158 -11.72 11.71 26.07
C ALA A 158 -12.56 10.91 25.04
N ALA A 159 -12.72 11.45 23.82
CA ALA A 159 -13.41 10.76 22.73
C ALA A 159 -12.62 9.54 22.22
N LEU A 160 -11.29 9.58 22.28
CA LEU A 160 -10.44 8.45 21.94
C LEU A 160 -10.59 7.32 22.98
N GLU A 161 -10.60 7.65 24.28
CA GLU A 161 -10.75 6.65 25.35
C GLU A 161 -12.12 5.97 25.28
N ALA A 162 -13.19 6.74 25.07
CA ALA A 162 -14.53 6.20 24.86
C ALA A 162 -14.61 5.26 23.63
N GLY A 163 -13.99 5.66 22.51
CA GLY A 163 -13.96 4.84 21.29
C GLY A 163 -13.15 3.55 21.44
N ASN A 164 -12.04 3.59 22.18
CA ASN A 164 -11.24 2.40 22.47
C ASN A 164 -11.99 1.43 23.40
N ALA A 165 -12.65 1.93 24.45
CA ALA A 165 -13.44 1.11 25.36
C ALA A 165 -14.57 0.36 24.62
N ALA A 166 -15.29 1.05 23.73
CA ALA A 166 -16.34 0.44 22.91
C ALA A 166 -15.80 -0.66 21.98
N ARG A 167 -14.61 -0.48 21.39
CA ARG A 167 -13.97 -1.50 20.53
C ARG A 167 -13.53 -2.73 21.29
N VAL A 168 -13.00 -2.56 22.51
CA VAL A 168 -12.62 -3.69 23.38
C VAL A 168 -13.85 -4.48 23.82
N GLN A 169 -14.95 -3.80 24.14
CA GLN A 169 -16.22 -4.46 24.48
C GLN A 169 -16.81 -5.24 23.29
N ALA A 170 -16.78 -4.67 22.08
CA ALA A 170 -17.26 -5.35 20.86
C ALA A 170 -16.39 -6.57 20.49
N ALA A 171 -15.09 -6.55 20.77
CA ALA A 171 -14.21 -7.70 20.56
C ALA A 171 -14.40 -8.81 21.61
N GLY A 172 -14.81 -8.46 22.84
CA GLY A 172 -15.03 -9.41 23.93
C GLY A 172 -16.33 -10.21 23.86
N THR A 173 -17.35 -9.72 23.16
CA THR A 173 -18.65 -10.39 23.03
C THR A 173 -18.70 -11.48 21.94
N GLY A 174 -17.72 -11.52 21.03
CA GLY A 174 -17.65 -12.51 19.94
C GLY A 174 -17.04 -13.87 20.31
N GLY A 175 -16.55 -14.05 21.53
CA GLY A 175 -15.74 -15.23 21.93
C GLY A 175 -16.46 -16.33 22.71
N ARG A 176 -17.78 -16.27 22.94
CA ARG A 176 -18.48 -17.19 23.85
C ARG A 176 -19.48 -18.18 23.23
N ALA A 177 -19.59 -18.26 21.91
CA ALA A 177 -20.54 -19.16 21.25
C ALA A 177 -19.84 -20.17 20.31
N ALA A 178 -19.00 -21.05 20.86
CA ALA A 178 -18.52 -22.26 20.16
C ALA A 178 -17.83 -23.22 21.14
N ALA A 179 -18.55 -23.73 22.14
CA ALA A 179 -18.06 -24.85 22.96
C ALA A 179 -19.22 -25.55 23.69
N SER A 180 -20.04 -26.30 22.96
CA SER A 180 -20.76 -27.47 23.48
C SER A 180 -21.54 -28.12 22.33
N ASP A 181 -20.90 -29.05 21.63
CA ASP A 181 -21.55 -30.24 21.05
C ASP A 181 -20.56 -31.03 20.19
N VAL A 182 -19.67 -31.77 20.84
CA VAL A 182 -19.12 -33.01 20.27
C VAL A 182 -18.87 -33.97 21.42
N GLY A 183 -19.80 -34.89 21.66
CA GLY A 183 -19.67 -35.91 22.69
C GLY A 183 -20.57 -37.12 22.41
N ALA A 184 -19.91 -38.19 21.97
CA ALA A 184 -20.35 -39.60 21.96
C ALA A 184 -21.25 -40.10 20.82
N LEU A 185 -20.61 -40.60 19.76
CA LEU A 185 -21.05 -41.79 19.01
C LEU A 185 -19.83 -42.64 18.56
N GLY A 186 -19.84 -43.92 18.95
CA GLY A 186 -19.12 -45.07 18.34
C GLY A 186 -17.59 -45.10 18.54
N GLY A 187 -16.95 -46.12 19.13
CA GLY A 187 -17.27 -47.54 19.14
C GLY A 187 -16.54 -48.26 17.99
N ALA A 188 -15.29 -48.67 18.20
CA ALA A 188 -14.65 -49.74 17.43
C ALA A 188 -13.47 -50.32 18.23
N SER A 189 -13.66 -51.57 18.61
CA SER A 189 -12.68 -52.52 19.14
C SER A 189 -11.74 -53.00 18.04
N GLU A 190 -10.43 -53.12 18.34
CA GLU A 190 -9.57 -54.09 17.66
C GLU A 190 -8.42 -54.51 18.59
N GLN A 191 -8.37 -55.82 18.86
CA GLN A 191 -7.29 -56.53 19.56
C GLN A 191 -6.37 -57.20 18.52
N ALA A 192 -5.21 -57.64 19.02
CA ALA A 192 -4.13 -58.43 18.40
C ALA A 192 -3.05 -57.56 17.73
N SER A 193 -1.79 -57.56 18.16
CA SER A 193 -1.01 -58.42 19.07
C SER A 193 0.07 -57.61 19.79
#